data_AF-A0A7C2KY29-F1
#
_entry.id   AF-A0A7C2KY29-F1
#
_cell.length_a   1.000
_cell.length_b   1.000
_cell.length_c   1.000
_cell.angle_alpha   90.00
_cell.angle_beta   90.00
_cell.angle_gamma   90.00
#
_symmetry.space_group_name_H-M   'P 1'
#
loop_
_entity.id
_entity.type
_entity.pdbx_description
1 polymer ?
#
loop_
_entity_poly.entity_id
_entity_poly.type
_entity_poly.pdbx_seq_one_letter_code
_entity_poly.pdbx_strand_id
1 'polypeptide(L)'
;MDLGFVWFAIIPILIVAFYLAYFLSYRLGNVLSQRLGRWNLHPERRLLPSAIVAVLFAGVAWILTNNHMLSVQPEAWPVAGQWKQNRLAVTPALTVPRYAHNLGGALVVTGLWIAAAGWWRRWRGVDPPEISAIIVRTGLWTAYPLIVAAALLGPVFLFSLPAEVRDALFRPHAYSVLWWLGLAAVAAQLALGFLALRQPQEFRWFGGLTAGVAVTLVGMLCGREQVRLAFLGREWIGFSLSAWAVHPQVSSLVLFAVLLVVALAASAWLLWISVRAPGAPLTLRSVGEPRPGA
;
A
#
# COMPACT_ATOMS: atom_id res chain seq x y z
N MET A 1 -23.52 -12.86 -12.08
CA MET A 1 -22.05 -12.66 -12.00
C MET A 1 -21.63 -12.82 -10.55
N ASP A 2 -21.05 -13.98 -10.22
CA ASP A 2 -20.79 -14.38 -8.83
C ASP A 2 -19.69 -13.55 -8.18
N LEU A 3 -19.66 -13.49 -6.84
CA LEU A 3 -18.62 -12.78 -6.09
C LEU A 3 -17.22 -13.26 -6.47
N GLY A 4 -17.10 -14.57 -6.74
CA GLY A 4 -15.87 -15.17 -7.25
C GLY A 4 -15.38 -14.51 -8.54
N PHE A 5 -16.26 -14.17 -9.48
CA PHE A 5 -15.87 -13.54 -10.74
C PHE A 5 -15.22 -12.16 -10.53
N VAL A 6 -15.85 -11.30 -9.71
CA VAL A 6 -15.32 -9.96 -9.42
C VAL A 6 -13.96 -10.07 -8.71
N TRP A 7 -13.80 -11.07 -7.86
CA TRP A 7 -12.54 -11.33 -7.17
C TRP A 7 -11.45 -11.86 -8.12
N PHE A 8 -11.79 -12.79 -9.00
CA PHE A 8 -10.87 -13.30 -10.02
C PHE A 8 -10.45 -12.23 -11.02
N ALA A 9 -11.27 -11.19 -11.26
CA ALA A 9 -10.91 -10.06 -12.11
C ALA A 9 -9.69 -9.26 -11.60
N ILE A 10 -9.32 -9.37 -10.31
CA ILE A 10 -8.09 -8.76 -9.78
C ILE A 10 -6.86 -9.23 -10.57
N ILE A 11 -6.81 -10.51 -10.95
CA ILE A 11 -5.66 -11.10 -11.65
C ILE A 11 -5.41 -10.43 -13.00
N PRO A 12 -6.35 -10.43 -13.97
CA PRO A 12 -6.14 -9.77 -15.25
C PRO A 12 -5.94 -8.26 -15.11
N ILE A 13 -6.62 -7.60 -14.16
CA ILE A 13 -6.43 -6.15 -13.91
C ILE A 13 -4.99 -5.87 -13.48
N LEU A 14 -4.44 -6.65 -12.53
CA LEU A 14 -3.07 -6.50 -12.07
C LEU A 14 -2.07 -6.78 -13.20
N ILE A 15 -2.29 -7.83 -14.00
CA ILE A 15 -1.45 -8.12 -15.17
C ILE A 15 -1.39 -6.89 -16.07
N VAL A 16 -2.54 -6.36 -16.50
CA VAL A 16 -2.58 -5.17 -17.37
C VAL A 16 -1.91 -3.96 -16.71
N ALA A 17 -2.18 -3.71 -15.43
CA ALA A 17 -1.58 -2.60 -14.69
C ALA A 17 -0.04 -2.70 -14.64
N PHE A 18 0.50 -3.89 -14.34
CA PHE A 18 1.94 -4.12 -14.31
C PHE A 18 2.58 -4.03 -15.69
N TYR A 19 1.96 -4.56 -16.75
CA TYR A 19 2.49 -4.41 -18.11
C TYR A 19 2.49 -2.96 -18.58
N LEU A 20 1.46 -2.17 -18.24
CA LEU A 20 1.44 -0.74 -18.53
C LEU A 20 2.48 0.03 -17.70
N ALA A 21 2.65 -0.29 -16.42
CA ALA A 21 3.70 0.29 -15.58
C ALA A 21 5.10 -0.05 -16.09
N TYR A 22 5.30 -1.28 -16.55
CA TYR A 22 6.54 -1.74 -17.19
C TYR A 22 6.78 -0.99 -18.50
N PHE A 23 5.75 -0.84 -19.34
CA PHE A 23 5.82 -0.06 -20.57
C PHE A 23 6.21 1.41 -20.32
N LEU A 24 5.67 2.01 -19.25
CA LEU A 24 6.05 3.36 -18.80
C LEU A 24 7.50 3.43 -18.31
N SER A 25 7.99 2.36 -17.65
CA SER A 25 9.32 2.31 -17.06
C SER A 25 10.45 1.99 -18.06
N TYR A 26 10.26 1.00 -18.96
CA TYR A 26 11.32 0.50 -19.86
C TYR A 26 11.55 1.35 -21.11
N ARG A 27 10.57 2.19 -21.52
CA ARG A 27 10.80 3.15 -22.64
C ARG A 27 11.76 4.27 -22.29
N LEU A 28 12.27 4.33 -21.06
CA LEU A 28 13.26 5.30 -20.60
C LEU A 28 14.73 4.87 -20.83
N GLY A 29 15.02 3.59 -21.15
CA GLY A 29 16.41 3.07 -21.08
C GLY A 29 17.10 2.55 -22.36
N ASN A 30 16.37 2.18 -23.42
CA ASN A 30 16.97 1.43 -24.56
C ASN A 30 17.15 2.27 -25.84
N VAL A 31 17.96 1.82 -26.80
CA VAL A 31 18.21 2.44 -28.14
C VAL A 31 16.94 2.87 -28.91
N LEU A 32 15.80 2.21 -28.66
CA LEU A 32 14.48 2.62 -29.16
C LEU A 32 14.00 3.98 -28.61
N SER A 33 14.48 4.39 -27.42
CA SER A 33 14.28 5.69 -26.78
C SER A 33 15.01 6.82 -27.50
N GLN A 34 16.05 6.56 -28.29
CA GLN A 34 16.65 7.60 -29.15
C GLN A 34 15.77 7.90 -30.36
N ARG A 35 15.13 6.87 -30.96
CA ARG A 35 14.16 7.06 -32.07
C ARG A 35 12.79 7.55 -31.58
N LEU A 36 12.36 7.15 -30.40
CA LEU A 36 11.13 7.63 -29.73
C LEU A 36 11.39 8.81 -28.79
N GLY A 37 12.60 9.38 -28.75
CA GLY A 37 13.07 10.37 -27.76
C GLY A 37 12.26 11.66 -27.70
N ARG A 38 11.42 11.89 -28.71
CA ARG A 38 10.42 12.96 -28.72
C ARG A 38 9.27 12.75 -27.73
N TRP A 39 9.07 11.55 -27.18
CA TRP A 39 8.05 11.32 -26.14
C TRP A 39 8.43 11.91 -24.78
N ASN A 40 9.73 12.12 -24.50
CA ASN A 40 10.17 12.90 -23.34
C ASN A 40 9.87 14.40 -23.49
N LEU A 41 9.68 14.89 -24.73
CA LEU A 41 9.31 16.29 -24.99
C LEU A 41 7.83 16.56 -24.72
N HIS A 42 7.03 15.51 -24.54
CA HIS A 42 5.58 15.56 -24.40
C HIS A 42 5.12 14.82 -23.13
N PRO A 43 5.43 15.34 -21.92
CA PRO A 43 5.04 14.72 -20.65
C PRO A 43 3.53 14.46 -20.55
N GLU A 44 2.70 15.24 -21.24
CA GLU A 44 1.25 15.06 -21.33
C GLU A 44 0.85 13.69 -21.90
N ARG A 45 1.65 13.12 -22.81
CA ARG A 45 1.37 11.79 -23.40
C ARG A 45 1.57 10.65 -22.39
N ARG A 46 2.26 10.91 -21.28
CA ARG A 46 2.43 9.96 -20.17
C ARG A 46 1.30 10.03 -19.16
N LEU A 47 0.58 11.15 -19.11
CA LEU A 47 -0.49 11.35 -18.13
C LEU A 47 -1.60 10.32 -18.30
N LEU A 48 -2.06 10.11 -19.55
CA LEU A 48 -3.12 9.14 -19.83
C LEU A 48 -2.75 7.70 -19.41
N PRO A 49 -1.65 7.09 -19.88
CA PRO A 49 -1.29 5.73 -19.45
C PRO A 49 -0.99 5.64 -17.95
N SER A 50 -0.41 6.67 -17.34
CA SER A 50 -0.19 6.70 -15.88
C SER A 50 -1.51 6.77 -15.11
N ALA A 51 -2.48 7.55 -15.60
CA ALA A 51 -3.82 7.62 -15.03
C ALA A 51 -4.56 6.29 -15.17
N ILE A 52 -4.43 5.61 -16.32
CA ILE A 52 -4.98 4.26 -16.51
C ILE A 52 -4.38 3.29 -15.49
N VAL A 53 -3.06 3.26 -15.32
CA VAL A 53 -2.40 2.42 -14.30
C VAL A 53 -2.91 2.73 -12.89
N ALA A 54 -3.01 4.02 -12.55
CA ALA A 54 -3.53 4.45 -11.25
C ALA A 54 -4.99 4.00 -11.04
N VAL A 55 -5.85 4.15 -12.05
CA VAL A 55 -7.26 3.69 -12.01
C VAL A 55 -7.35 2.18 -11.86
N LEU A 56 -6.48 1.40 -12.52
CA LEU A 56 -6.47 -0.06 -12.39
C LEU A 56 -6.08 -0.50 -10.97
N PHE A 57 -5.01 0.08 -10.39
CA PHE A 57 -4.63 -0.22 -9.00
C PHE A 57 -5.68 0.25 -7.98
N ALA A 58 -6.28 1.43 -8.21
CA ALA A 58 -7.41 1.93 -7.44
C ALA A 58 -8.62 0.97 -7.52
N GLY A 59 -8.91 0.43 -8.70
CA GLY A 59 -9.92 -0.59 -8.93
C GLY A 59 -9.67 -1.88 -8.15
N VAL A 60 -8.42 -2.35 -8.10
CA VAL A 60 -8.04 -3.50 -7.25
C VAL A 60 -8.30 -3.21 -5.78
N ALA A 61 -7.89 -2.03 -5.29
CA ALA A 61 -8.15 -1.61 -3.91
C ALA A 61 -9.66 -1.53 -3.60
N TRP A 62 -10.47 -1.10 -4.58
CA TRP A 62 -11.93 -1.06 -4.45
C TRP A 62 -12.53 -2.46 -4.33
N ILE A 63 -12.10 -3.41 -5.19
CA ILE A 63 -12.57 -4.80 -5.15
C ILE A 63 -12.20 -5.44 -3.80
N LEU A 64 -10.95 -5.28 -3.35
CA LEU A 64 -10.49 -5.83 -2.07
C LEU A 64 -11.23 -5.22 -0.88
N THR A 65 -11.51 -3.91 -0.92
CA THR A 65 -12.28 -3.23 0.14
C THR A 65 -13.71 -3.74 0.19
N ASN A 66 -14.38 -3.90 -0.96
CA ASN A 66 -15.74 -4.45 -1.01
C ASN A 66 -15.80 -5.90 -0.52
N ASN A 67 -14.84 -6.73 -0.93
CA ASN A 67 -14.76 -8.10 -0.45
C ASN A 67 -14.61 -8.16 1.07
N HIS A 68 -13.80 -7.28 1.65
CA HIS A 68 -13.69 -7.19 3.09
C HIS A 68 -14.98 -6.68 3.75
N MET A 69 -15.67 -5.69 3.19
CA MET A 69 -16.95 -5.23 3.72
C MET A 69 -18.00 -6.36 3.74
N LEU A 70 -18.07 -7.17 2.69
CA LEU A 70 -18.92 -8.37 2.68
C LEU A 70 -18.56 -9.35 3.81
N SER A 71 -17.27 -9.52 4.13
CA SER A 71 -16.86 -10.40 5.24
C SER A 71 -17.25 -9.91 6.63
N VAL A 72 -17.60 -8.62 6.75
CA VAL A 72 -17.95 -7.97 8.02
C VAL A 72 -19.47 -7.76 8.14
N GLN A 73 -20.20 -7.73 7.02
CA GLN A 73 -21.64 -7.46 6.95
C GLN A 73 -22.41 -8.70 6.47
N PRO A 74 -22.66 -9.69 7.34
CA PRO A 74 -23.42 -10.89 6.98
C PRO A 74 -24.86 -10.57 6.52
N GLU A 75 -25.43 -9.45 6.96
CA GLU A 75 -26.74 -8.96 6.53
C GLU A 75 -26.83 -8.68 5.03
N ALA A 76 -25.69 -8.43 4.38
CA ALA A 76 -25.58 -8.19 2.95
C ALA A 76 -25.44 -9.47 2.11
N TRP A 77 -25.29 -10.63 2.75
CA TRP A 77 -25.13 -11.91 2.07
C TRP A 77 -26.42 -12.31 1.32
N PRO A 78 -26.30 -13.15 0.28
CA PRO A 78 -27.45 -13.60 -0.46
C PRO A 78 -28.34 -14.49 0.40
N VAL A 79 -29.64 -14.24 0.37
CA VAL A 79 -30.66 -15.11 0.98
C VAL A 79 -31.42 -15.78 -0.15
N ALA A 80 -31.50 -17.12 -0.12
CA ALA A 80 -32.10 -17.92 -1.21
C ALA A 80 -31.49 -17.62 -2.60
N GLY A 81 -30.18 -17.37 -2.66
CA GLY A 81 -29.47 -17.07 -3.91
C GLY A 81 -29.63 -15.64 -4.43
N GLN A 82 -30.44 -14.81 -3.78
CA GLN A 82 -30.63 -13.41 -4.15
C GLN A 82 -29.87 -12.47 -3.21
N TRP A 83 -29.04 -11.60 -3.79
CA TRP A 83 -28.28 -10.60 -3.03
C TRP A 83 -29.20 -9.46 -2.61
N LYS A 84 -29.17 -9.11 -1.33
CA LYS A 84 -29.97 -8.01 -0.77
C LYS A 84 -29.46 -6.62 -1.16
N GLN A 85 -28.20 -6.50 -1.57
CA GLN A 85 -27.52 -5.23 -1.84
C GLN A 85 -26.63 -5.30 -3.09
N ASN A 86 -26.16 -4.14 -3.54
CA ASN A 86 -25.23 -4.03 -4.66
C ASN A 86 -23.90 -4.71 -4.32
N ARG A 87 -23.49 -5.68 -5.15
CA ARG A 87 -22.26 -6.48 -4.99
C ARG A 87 -20.97 -5.66 -5.08
N LEU A 88 -21.03 -4.46 -5.66
CA LEU A 88 -19.90 -3.56 -5.86
C LEU A 88 -19.86 -2.41 -4.84
N ALA A 89 -20.87 -2.27 -3.97
CA ALA A 89 -20.95 -1.26 -2.94
C ALA A 89 -21.97 -1.67 -1.85
N VAL A 90 -21.49 -2.42 -0.85
CA VAL A 90 -22.33 -3.02 0.21
C VAL A 90 -22.98 -1.97 1.12
N THR A 91 -22.23 -0.96 1.56
CA THR A 91 -22.79 0.17 2.32
C THR A 91 -21.95 1.42 2.05
N PRO A 92 -22.38 2.35 1.17
CA PRO A 92 -21.55 3.48 0.74
C PRO A 92 -20.95 4.29 1.91
N ALA A 93 -21.71 4.49 2.98
CA ALA A 93 -21.28 5.23 4.17
C ALA A 93 -20.09 4.60 4.91
N LEU A 94 -19.88 3.29 4.80
CA LEU A 94 -18.76 2.56 5.42
C LEU A 94 -17.69 2.20 4.39
N THR A 95 -18.09 1.80 3.18
CA THR A 95 -17.18 1.36 2.12
C THR A 95 -16.29 2.51 1.62
N VAL A 96 -16.84 3.70 1.41
CA VAL A 96 -16.07 4.82 0.83
C VAL A 96 -14.98 5.33 1.79
N PRO A 97 -15.27 5.64 3.07
CA PRO A 97 -14.21 6.06 4.00
C PRO A 97 -13.13 4.99 4.16
N ARG A 98 -13.52 3.72 4.23
CA ARG A 98 -12.57 2.60 4.34
C ARG A 98 -11.72 2.45 3.07
N TYR A 99 -12.31 2.60 1.90
CA TYR A 99 -11.58 2.57 0.63
C TYR A 99 -10.56 3.71 0.54
N ALA A 100 -10.99 4.94 0.87
CA ALA A 100 -10.12 6.10 0.92
C ALA A 100 -8.96 5.91 1.91
N HIS A 101 -9.26 5.35 3.09
CA HIS A 101 -8.25 5.03 4.10
C HIS A 101 -7.25 3.97 3.60
N ASN A 102 -7.73 2.88 2.99
CA ASN A 102 -6.87 1.82 2.45
C ASN A 102 -5.96 2.32 1.31
N LEU A 103 -6.53 3.07 0.37
CA LEU A 103 -5.79 3.65 -0.75
C LEU A 103 -4.77 4.67 -0.24
N GLY A 104 -5.17 5.55 0.68
CA GLY A 104 -4.27 6.50 1.34
C GLY A 104 -3.11 5.80 2.05
N GLY A 105 -3.39 4.76 2.83
CA GLY A 105 -2.37 3.96 3.50
C GLY A 105 -1.37 3.31 2.54
N ALA A 106 -1.84 2.75 1.41
CA ALA A 106 -0.96 2.19 0.39
C ALA A 106 -0.05 3.26 -0.26
N LEU A 107 -0.59 4.46 -0.48
CA LEU A 107 0.18 5.58 -1.01
C LEU A 107 1.19 6.14 0.01
N VAL A 108 0.89 6.11 1.32
CA VAL A 108 1.87 6.41 2.39
C VAL A 108 3.07 5.46 2.30
N VAL A 109 2.81 4.15 2.22
CA VAL A 109 3.87 3.13 2.09
C VAL A 109 4.69 3.36 0.81
N THR A 110 4.03 3.71 -0.29
CA THR A 110 4.70 4.04 -1.57
C THR A 110 5.60 5.27 -1.41
N GLY A 111 5.13 6.35 -0.78
CA GLY A 111 5.93 7.54 -0.52
C GLY A 111 7.16 7.26 0.36
N LEU A 112 6.99 6.47 1.42
CA LEU A 112 8.11 6.04 2.25
C LEU A 112 9.09 5.13 1.49
N TRP A 113 8.61 4.27 0.59
CA TRP A 113 9.47 3.47 -0.27
C TRP A 113 10.32 4.32 -1.22
N ILE A 114 9.72 5.36 -1.82
CA ILE A 114 10.46 6.34 -2.64
C ILE A 114 11.53 7.03 -1.79
N ALA A 115 11.20 7.44 -0.56
CA ALA A 115 12.17 8.05 0.34
C ALA A 115 13.31 7.08 0.70
N ALA A 116 12.98 5.82 0.99
CA ALA A 116 13.95 4.76 1.25
C ALA A 116 14.92 4.58 0.08
N ALA A 117 14.40 4.56 -1.16
CA ALA A 117 15.20 4.43 -2.37
C ALA A 117 16.15 5.63 -2.55
N GLY A 118 15.68 6.85 -2.31
CA GLY A 118 16.54 8.05 -2.35
C GLY A 118 17.67 7.99 -1.32
N TRP A 119 17.36 7.54 -0.11
CA TRP A 119 18.34 7.34 0.96
C TRP A 119 19.37 6.26 0.63
N TRP A 120 18.92 5.13 0.11
CA TRP A 120 19.78 4.04 -0.33
C TRP A 120 20.76 4.50 -1.42
N ARG A 121 20.27 5.25 -2.42
CA ARG A 121 21.09 5.80 -3.52
C ARG A 121 22.13 6.79 -2.99
N ARG A 122 21.75 7.65 -2.04
CA ARG A 122 22.67 8.57 -1.36
C ARG A 122 23.78 7.82 -0.62
N TRP A 123 23.41 6.82 0.19
CA TRP A 123 24.37 6.02 0.95
C TRP A 123 25.38 5.29 0.05
N ARG A 124 24.93 4.85 -1.13
CA ARG A 124 25.76 4.19 -2.14
C ARG A 124 26.56 5.15 -3.03
N GLY A 125 26.33 6.46 -2.93
CA GLY A 125 26.97 7.46 -3.79
C GLY A 125 26.69 7.26 -5.29
N VAL A 126 25.54 6.67 -5.65
CA VAL A 126 25.21 6.35 -7.06
C VAL A 126 24.90 7.61 -7.86
N ASP A 127 24.34 8.62 -7.20
CA ASP A 127 23.89 9.86 -7.82
C ASP A 127 24.46 11.08 -7.10
N PRO A 128 24.48 12.24 -7.77
CA PRO A 128 24.75 13.50 -7.10
C PRO A 128 23.85 13.68 -5.87
N PRO A 129 24.37 14.26 -4.76
CA PRO A 129 23.61 14.46 -3.52
C PRO A 129 22.27 15.16 -3.74
N GLU A 130 22.20 16.07 -4.71
CA GLU A 130 21.01 16.86 -5.05
C GLU A 130 19.88 15.97 -5.59
N ILE A 131 20.20 15.00 -6.45
CA ILE A 131 19.21 14.07 -7.02
C ILE A 131 18.64 13.17 -5.94
N SER A 132 19.50 12.61 -5.09
CA SER A 132 19.04 11.77 -3.98
C SER A 132 18.18 12.57 -2.99
N ALA A 133 18.54 13.83 -2.70
CA ALA A 133 17.75 14.71 -1.84
C ALA A 133 16.36 15.01 -2.43
N ILE A 134 16.26 15.23 -3.75
CA ILE A 134 14.97 15.41 -4.43
C ILE A 134 14.10 14.17 -4.27
N ILE A 135 14.64 12.97 -4.49
CA ILE A 135 13.89 11.71 -4.37
C ILE A 135 13.39 11.51 -2.94
N VAL A 136 14.25 11.71 -1.94
CA VAL A 136 13.87 11.63 -0.51
C VAL A 136 12.73 12.60 -0.22
N ARG A 137 12.88 13.86 -0.65
CA ARG A 137 11.88 14.90 -0.44
C ARG A 137 10.57 14.54 -1.13
N THR A 138 10.57 14.06 -2.37
CA THR A 138 9.37 13.61 -3.09
C THR A 138 8.64 12.52 -2.32
N GLY A 139 9.37 11.51 -1.83
CA GLY A 139 8.78 10.43 -1.04
C GLY A 139 8.13 10.94 0.25
N LEU A 140 8.81 11.81 1.00
CA LEU A 140 8.27 12.40 2.23
C LEU A 140 7.07 13.32 1.97
N TRP A 141 7.10 14.13 0.90
CA TRP A 141 5.98 15.00 0.51
C TRP A 141 4.79 14.23 -0.04
N THR A 142 4.99 13.00 -0.50
CA THR A 142 3.89 12.09 -0.84
C THR A 142 3.32 11.46 0.43
N ALA A 143 4.18 10.93 1.31
CA ALA A 143 3.74 10.19 2.49
C ALA A 143 3.08 11.09 3.56
N TYR A 144 3.71 12.21 3.94
CA TYR A 144 3.28 12.98 5.10
C TYR A 144 1.87 13.58 4.99
N PRO A 145 1.47 14.24 3.88
CA PRO A 145 0.10 14.74 3.74
C PRO A 145 -0.94 13.63 3.81
N LEU A 146 -0.60 12.43 3.33
CA LEU A 146 -1.48 11.27 3.41
C LEU A 146 -1.57 10.68 4.81
N ILE A 147 -0.50 10.72 5.61
CA ILE A 147 -0.54 10.39 7.05
C ILE A 147 -1.49 11.36 7.76
N VAL A 148 -1.38 12.66 7.50
CA VAL A 148 -2.28 13.68 8.05
C VAL A 148 -3.73 13.41 7.63
N ALA A 149 -3.98 13.17 6.34
CA ALA A 149 -5.30 12.86 5.84
C ALA A 149 -5.86 11.57 6.46
N ALA A 150 -5.06 10.51 6.58
CA ALA A 150 -5.46 9.26 7.20
C ALA A 150 -5.78 9.42 8.70
N ALA A 151 -5.02 10.26 9.42
CA ALA A 151 -5.27 10.59 10.81
C ALA A 151 -6.59 11.37 11.01
N LEU A 152 -7.03 12.14 10.01
CA LEU A 152 -8.32 12.82 10.02
C LEU A 152 -9.48 11.90 9.59
N LEU A 153 -9.25 11.05 8.59
CA LEU A 153 -10.26 10.09 8.10
C LEU A 153 -10.52 8.94 9.09
N GLY A 154 -9.52 8.56 9.89
CA GLY A 154 -9.64 7.51 10.90
C GLY A 154 -10.78 7.76 11.90
N PRO A 155 -10.82 8.92 12.59
CA PRO A 155 -11.92 9.30 13.46
C PRO A 155 -13.28 9.31 12.75
N VAL A 156 -13.37 9.81 11.52
CA VAL A 156 -14.63 9.80 10.75
C VAL A 156 -15.14 8.37 10.57
N PHE A 157 -14.27 7.42 10.25
CA PHE A 157 -14.64 6.01 10.16
C PHE A 157 -14.98 5.41 11.53
N LEU A 158 -14.21 5.73 12.58
CA LEU A 158 -14.48 5.24 13.94
C LEU A 158 -15.87 5.66 14.44
N PHE A 159 -16.26 6.90 14.18
CA PHE A 159 -17.56 7.44 14.59
C PHE A 159 -18.72 7.04 13.67
N SER A 160 -18.45 6.54 12.45
CA SER A 160 -19.48 5.96 11.59
C SER A 160 -19.83 4.51 11.93
N LEU A 161 -19.05 3.85 12.80
CA LEU A 161 -19.37 2.53 13.32
C LEU A 161 -20.58 2.58 14.28
N PRO A 162 -21.40 1.51 14.32
CA PRO A 162 -22.40 1.35 15.38
C PRO A 162 -21.76 1.45 16.77
N ALA A 163 -22.49 1.99 17.75
CA ALA A 163 -21.98 2.25 19.09
C ALA A 163 -21.40 0.97 19.73
N GLU A 164 -22.06 -0.17 19.58
CA GLU A 164 -21.64 -1.44 20.19
C GLU A 164 -20.31 -1.95 19.60
N VAL A 165 -20.13 -1.77 18.29
CA VAL A 165 -18.91 -2.14 17.56
C VAL A 165 -17.77 -1.19 17.91
N ARG A 166 -18.07 0.10 17.99
CA ARG A 166 -17.09 1.12 18.40
C ARG A 166 -16.61 0.85 19.82
N ASP A 167 -17.53 0.64 20.76
CA ASP A 167 -17.21 0.42 22.18
C ASP A 167 -16.39 -0.86 22.38
N ALA A 168 -16.55 -1.86 21.51
CA ALA A 168 -15.73 -3.05 21.53
C ALA A 168 -14.23 -2.74 21.40
N LEU A 169 -13.82 -1.72 20.63
CA LEU A 169 -12.42 -1.30 20.49
C LEU A 169 -11.84 -0.74 21.80
N PHE A 170 -12.69 -0.15 22.65
CA PHE A 170 -12.28 0.45 23.93
C PHE A 170 -12.23 -0.56 25.09
N ARG A 171 -12.80 -1.77 24.91
CA ARG A 171 -12.75 -2.81 25.95
C ARG A 171 -11.34 -3.40 26.08
N PRO A 172 -10.86 -3.68 27.30
CA PRO A 172 -9.53 -4.26 27.50
C PRO A 172 -9.47 -5.69 26.91
N HIS A 173 -8.79 -5.82 25.78
CA HIS A 173 -8.51 -7.09 25.09
C HIS A 173 -7.14 -6.98 24.39
N ALA A 174 -6.46 -8.10 24.12
CA ALA A 174 -5.14 -8.08 23.47
C ALA A 174 -5.15 -7.30 22.13
N TYR A 175 -6.20 -7.51 21.32
CA TYR A 175 -6.40 -6.77 20.06
C TYR A 175 -6.59 -5.26 20.27
N SER A 176 -7.33 -4.84 21.30
CA SER A 176 -7.51 -3.42 21.64
C SER A 176 -6.20 -2.77 22.03
N VAL A 177 -5.38 -3.42 22.85
CA VAL A 177 -4.08 -2.88 23.27
C VAL A 177 -3.19 -2.64 22.05
N LEU A 178 -3.09 -3.62 21.14
CA LEU A 178 -2.33 -3.47 19.90
C LEU A 178 -2.90 -2.37 18.99
N TRP A 179 -4.23 -2.22 18.94
CA TRP A 179 -4.88 -1.13 18.22
C TRP A 179 -4.54 0.25 18.82
N TRP A 180 -4.57 0.39 20.14
CA TRP A 180 -4.16 1.61 20.85
C TRP A 180 -2.69 1.96 20.62
N LEU A 181 -1.80 0.96 20.61
CA LEU A 181 -0.40 1.16 20.21
C LEU A 181 -0.30 1.65 18.76
N GLY A 182 -1.11 1.12 17.86
CA GLY A 182 -1.22 1.60 16.48
C GLY A 182 -1.65 3.07 16.40
N LEU A 183 -2.62 3.48 17.23
CA LEU A 183 -3.09 4.87 17.30
C LEU A 183 -2.03 5.80 17.88
N ALA A 184 -1.34 5.39 18.95
CA ALA A 184 -0.20 6.13 19.50
C ALA A 184 0.94 6.27 18.47
N ALA A 185 1.19 5.23 17.68
CA ALA A 185 2.15 5.28 16.59
C ALA A 185 1.75 6.27 15.50
N VAL A 186 0.46 6.48 15.22
CA VAL A 186 0.00 7.53 14.29
C VAL A 186 0.34 8.92 14.84
N ALA A 187 0.09 9.18 16.12
CA ALA A 187 0.46 10.45 16.74
C ALA A 187 1.98 10.71 16.68
N ALA A 188 2.78 9.68 16.96
CA ALA A 188 4.23 9.76 16.81
C ALA A 188 4.66 10.02 15.36
N GLN A 189 4.01 9.37 14.38
CA GLN A 189 4.29 9.58 12.95
C GLN A 189 3.97 11.01 12.48
N LEU A 190 2.96 11.68 13.04
CA LEU A 190 2.69 13.08 12.72
C LEU A 190 3.86 13.98 13.15
N ALA A 191 4.36 13.79 14.38
CA ALA A 191 5.52 14.53 14.87
C ALA A 191 6.79 14.20 14.07
N LEU A 192 7.09 12.90 13.90
CA LEU A 192 8.27 12.43 13.16
C LEU A 192 8.22 12.83 11.68
N GLY A 193 7.03 12.86 11.08
CA GLY A 193 6.81 13.27 9.69
C GLY A 193 7.12 14.73 9.46
N PHE A 194 6.66 15.59 10.37
CA PHE A 194 7.01 17.01 10.34
C PHE A 194 8.53 17.22 10.49
N LEU A 195 9.17 16.51 11.43
CA LEU A 195 10.62 16.57 11.62
C LEU A 195 11.39 16.05 10.39
N ALA A 196 10.94 14.95 9.79
CA ALA A 196 11.54 14.40 8.57
C ALA A 196 11.44 15.36 7.39
N LEU A 197 10.34 16.13 7.26
CA LEU A 197 10.21 17.15 6.22
C LEU A 197 11.12 18.36 6.44
N ARG A 198 11.36 18.74 7.71
CA ARG A 198 12.29 19.83 8.08
C ARG A 198 13.75 19.41 7.92
N GLN A 199 14.05 18.15 8.19
CA GLN A 199 15.39 17.58 8.15
C GLN A 199 15.40 16.31 7.29
N PRO A 200 15.16 16.42 5.96
CA PRO A 200 15.06 15.26 5.08
C PRO A 200 16.40 14.52 4.94
N GLN A 201 17.50 15.15 5.35
CA GLN A 201 18.86 14.61 5.33
C GLN A 201 19.23 13.82 6.58
N GLU A 202 18.30 13.57 7.51
CA GLU A 202 18.53 12.82 8.75
C GLU A 202 17.79 11.47 8.72
N PHE A 203 18.55 10.37 8.60
CA PHE A 203 17.97 9.03 8.42
C PHE A 203 17.15 8.56 9.64
N ARG A 204 17.49 9.00 10.85
CA ARG A 204 16.79 8.60 12.10
C ARG A 204 15.29 8.89 12.05
N TRP A 205 14.88 10.01 11.45
CA TRP A 205 13.48 10.39 11.36
C TRP A 205 12.72 9.50 10.37
N PHE A 206 13.37 9.15 9.25
CA PHE A 206 12.85 8.18 8.30
C PHE A 206 12.72 6.78 8.92
N GLY A 207 13.74 6.34 9.68
CA GLY A 207 13.70 5.06 10.41
C GLY A 207 12.53 5.02 11.40
N GLY A 208 12.35 6.09 12.18
CA GLY A 208 11.22 6.24 13.09
C GLY A 208 9.85 6.22 12.39
N LEU A 209 9.71 6.91 11.25
CA LEU A 209 8.49 6.89 10.43
C LEU A 209 8.17 5.48 9.92
N THR A 210 9.17 4.78 9.40
CA THR A 210 9.00 3.44 8.83
C THR A 210 8.61 2.44 9.92
N ALA A 211 9.27 2.49 11.08
CA ALA A 211 8.91 1.70 12.25
C ALA A 211 7.48 2.04 12.74
N GLY A 212 7.14 3.33 12.78
CA GLY A 212 5.80 3.80 13.11
C GLY A 212 4.72 3.24 12.17
N VAL A 213 4.94 3.26 10.86
CA VAL A 213 4.02 2.65 9.88
C VAL A 213 3.86 1.16 10.13
N ALA A 214 4.94 0.43 10.42
CA ALA A 214 4.85 -1.00 10.72
C ALA A 214 3.99 -1.27 11.98
N VAL A 215 4.20 -0.50 13.05
CA VAL A 215 3.38 -0.60 14.29
C VAL A 215 1.93 -0.24 14.01
N THR A 216 1.66 0.83 13.26
CA THR A 216 0.30 1.22 12.86
C THR A 216 -0.37 0.14 12.01
N LEU A 217 0.32 -0.49 11.07
CA LEU A 217 -0.24 -1.58 10.26
C LEU A 217 -0.64 -2.78 11.12
N VAL A 218 0.19 -3.17 12.10
CA VAL A 218 -0.14 -4.23 13.06
C VAL A 218 -1.35 -3.83 13.91
N GLY A 219 -1.35 -2.61 14.47
CA GLY A 219 -2.47 -2.13 15.27
C GLY A 219 -3.78 -2.04 14.47
N MET A 220 -3.72 -1.59 13.22
CA MET A 220 -4.87 -1.56 12.31
C MET A 220 -5.35 -2.96 11.92
N LEU A 221 -4.45 -3.93 11.76
CA LEU A 221 -4.83 -5.32 11.53
C LEU A 221 -5.62 -5.89 12.71
N CYS A 222 -5.16 -5.64 13.94
CA CYS A 222 -5.83 -6.05 15.16
C CYS A 222 -7.18 -5.34 15.35
N GLY A 223 -7.23 -4.02 15.17
CA GLY A 223 -8.47 -3.25 15.24
C GLY A 223 -9.49 -3.67 14.19
N ARG A 224 -9.03 -3.97 12.97
CA ARG A 224 -9.88 -4.52 11.90
C ARG A 224 -10.51 -5.85 12.30
N GLU A 225 -9.71 -6.75 12.86
CA GLU A 225 -10.20 -8.06 13.30
C GLU A 225 -11.20 -7.93 14.45
N GLN A 226 -10.94 -7.03 15.39
CA GLN A 226 -11.86 -6.75 16.48
C GLN A 226 -13.19 -6.16 16.02
N VAL A 227 -13.16 -5.21 15.09
CA VAL A 227 -14.38 -4.68 14.45
C VAL A 227 -15.16 -5.80 13.77
N ARG A 228 -14.47 -6.69 13.03
CA ARG A 228 -15.10 -7.86 12.39
C ARG A 228 -15.80 -8.76 13.41
N LEU A 229 -15.12 -9.12 14.49
CA LEU A 229 -15.68 -9.97 15.54
C LEU A 229 -16.87 -9.30 16.24
N ALA A 230 -16.82 -7.99 16.46
CA ALA A 230 -17.92 -7.25 17.07
C ALA A 230 -19.16 -7.18 16.17
N PHE A 231 -19.00 -7.00 14.85
CA PHE A 231 -20.11 -7.10 13.90
C PHE A 231 -20.72 -8.50 13.87
N LEU A 232 -19.89 -9.55 13.84
CA LEU A 232 -20.38 -10.94 13.85
C LEU A 232 -21.12 -11.27 15.16
N GLY A 233 -20.59 -10.83 16.30
CA GLY A 233 -21.22 -11.04 17.61
C GLY A 233 -22.54 -10.28 17.78
N ARG A 234 -22.73 -9.18 17.06
CA ARG A 234 -23.98 -8.40 17.05
C ARG A 234 -25.08 -9.11 16.26
N GLU A 235 -24.79 -9.57 15.05
CA GLU A 235 -25.80 -10.11 14.14
C GLU A 235 -26.13 -11.60 14.41
N TRP A 236 -25.19 -12.36 15.00
CA TRP A 236 -25.36 -13.78 15.27
C TRP A 236 -25.32 -14.04 16.79
N ILE A 237 -26.50 -14.21 17.40
CA ILE A 237 -26.63 -14.54 18.83
C ILE A 237 -25.89 -15.86 19.10
N GLY A 238 -24.91 -15.82 20.02
CA GLY A 238 -24.09 -16.98 20.36
C GLY A 238 -22.92 -17.24 19.43
N PHE A 239 -22.55 -16.30 18.55
CA PHE A 239 -21.32 -16.40 17.77
C PHE A 239 -20.11 -16.52 18.69
N SER A 240 -19.50 -17.70 18.71
CA SER A 240 -18.20 -17.95 19.31
C SER A 240 -17.32 -18.66 18.30
N LEU A 241 -16.10 -18.17 18.09
CA LEU A 241 -15.12 -18.86 17.24
C LEU A 241 -14.86 -20.30 17.71
N SER A 242 -15.01 -20.58 19.01
CA SER A 242 -14.82 -21.92 19.57
C SER A 242 -15.95 -22.89 19.25
N ALA A 243 -17.12 -22.39 18.84
CA ALA A 243 -18.29 -23.23 18.55
C ALA A 243 -18.25 -23.85 17.14
N TRP A 244 -17.36 -23.37 16.27
CA TRP A 244 -17.29 -23.80 14.88
C TRP A 244 -16.16 -24.80 14.69
N ALA A 245 -16.48 -25.96 14.12
CA ALA A 245 -15.48 -26.91 13.65
C ALA A 245 -14.76 -26.30 12.43
N VAL A 246 -13.62 -25.67 12.67
CA VAL A 246 -12.76 -25.18 11.59
C VAL A 246 -12.13 -26.40 10.92
N HIS A 247 -12.45 -26.63 9.64
CA HIS A 247 -11.73 -27.58 8.82
C HIS A 247 -10.49 -26.89 8.24
N PRO A 248 -9.28 -27.11 8.81
CA PRO A 248 -8.09 -26.45 8.30
C PRO A 248 -7.83 -26.91 6.87
N GLN A 249 -7.66 -25.95 5.96
CA GLN A 249 -7.21 -26.23 4.59
C GLN A 249 -5.68 -26.39 4.60
N VAL A 250 -5.20 -27.49 5.18
CA VAL A 250 -3.76 -27.75 5.40
C VAL A 250 -2.99 -27.73 4.08
N SER A 251 -3.56 -28.27 3.00
CA SER A 251 -2.93 -28.25 1.67
C SER A 251 -2.67 -26.83 1.17
N SER A 252 -3.68 -25.94 1.25
CA SER A 252 -3.55 -24.53 0.91
C SER A 252 -2.52 -23.81 1.80
N LEU A 253 -2.51 -24.12 3.09
CA LEU A 253 -1.57 -23.54 4.06
C LEU A 253 -0.12 -23.94 3.75
N VAL A 254 0.12 -25.22 3.45
CA VAL A 254 1.45 -25.74 3.08
C VAL A 254 1.92 -25.12 1.77
N LEU A 255 1.05 -25.06 0.75
CA LEU A 255 1.37 -24.43 -0.53
C LEU A 255 1.72 -22.95 -0.33
N PHE A 256 0.93 -22.22 0.45
CA PHE A 256 1.21 -20.83 0.80
C PHE A 256 2.56 -20.69 1.50
N ALA A 257 2.87 -21.53 2.49
CA ALA A 257 4.14 -21.48 3.22
C ALA A 257 5.35 -21.75 2.31
N VAL A 258 5.26 -22.74 1.40
CA VAL A 258 6.31 -23.03 0.42
C VAL A 258 6.52 -21.84 -0.52
N LEU A 259 5.44 -21.31 -1.09
CA LEU A 259 5.52 -20.16 -2.01
C LEU A 259 6.05 -18.90 -1.29
N LEU A 260 5.69 -18.70 -0.02
CA LEU A 260 6.22 -17.62 0.81
C LEU A 260 7.72 -17.76 1.01
N VAL A 261 8.22 -18.95 1.37
CA VAL A 261 9.66 -19.21 1.52
C VAL A 261 10.40 -18.94 0.21
N VAL A 262 9.87 -19.41 -0.92
CA VAL A 262 10.45 -19.16 -2.25
C VAL A 262 10.48 -17.65 -2.55
N ALA A 263 9.39 -16.92 -2.31
CA ALA A 263 9.31 -15.48 -2.53
C ALA A 263 10.28 -14.69 -1.64
N LEU A 264 10.41 -15.07 -0.36
CA LEU A 264 11.35 -14.45 0.57
C LEU A 264 12.80 -14.74 0.17
N ALA A 265 13.11 -15.98 -0.21
CA ALA A 265 14.43 -16.37 -0.68
C ALA A 265 14.82 -15.62 -1.96
N ALA A 266 13.90 -15.52 -2.92
CA ALA A 266 14.11 -14.75 -4.15
C ALA A 266 14.31 -13.26 -3.84
N SER A 267 13.51 -12.69 -2.94
CA SER A 267 13.65 -11.28 -2.53
C SER A 267 14.98 -11.02 -1.82
N ALA A 268 15.38 -11.89 -0.89
CA ALA A 268 16.65 -11.80 -0.19
C ALA A 268 17.83 -11.95 -1.16
N TRP A 269 17.73 -12.86 -2.13
CA TRP A 269 18.73 -13.02 -3.18
C TRP A 269 18.84 -11.77 -4.08
N LEU A 270 17.72 -11.21 -4.52
CA LEU A 270 17.70 -9.97 -5.32
C LEU A 270 18.28 -8.78 -4.54
N LEU A 271 17.94 -8.65 -3.25
CA LEU A 271 18.54 -7.64 -2.37
C LEU A 271 20.04 -7.85 -2.24
N TRP A 272 20.48 -9.10 -1.99
CA TRP A 272 21.89 -9.46 -1.88
C TRP A 272 22.68 -9.11 -3.16
N ILE A 273 22.15 -9.44 -4.34
CA ILE A 273 22.73 -9.03 -5.63
C ILE A 273 22.78 -7.51 -5.73
N SER A 274 21.70 -6.82 -5.39
CA SER A 274 21.60 -5.36 -5.48
C SER A 274 22.60 -4.64 -4.57
N VAL A 275 22.89 -5.20 -3.38
CA VAL A 275 23.92 -4.67 -2.46
C VAL A 275 25.33 -4.90 -3.01
N ARG A 276 25.57 -6.02 -3.68
CA ARG A 276 26.90 -6.40 -4.19
C ARG A 276 27.22 -5.88 -5.59
N ALA A 277 26.22 -5.45 -6.36
CA ALA A 277 26.43 -4.87 -7.67
C ALA A 277 27.38 -3.65 -7.56
N PRO A 278 28.51 -3.62 -8.30
CA PRO A 278 29.39 -2.45 -8.34
C PRO A 278 28.56 -1.23 -8.76
N GLY A 279 28.71 -0.10 -8.05
CA GLY A 279 28.16 1.15 -8.52
C GLY A 279 28.84 1.49 -9.83
N ALA A 280 28.18 1.27 -10.97
CA ALA A 280 28.71 1.71 -12.25
C ALA A 280 28.85 3.24 -12.16
N PRO A 281 30.06 3.80 -12.26
CA PRO A 281 30.21 5.24 -12.30
C PRO A 281 29.44 5.72 -13.53
N LEU A 282 28.44 6.58 -13.33
CA LEU A 282 27.93 7.39 -14.42
C LEU A 282 29.05 8.36 -14.79
N THR A 283 30.01 7.89 -15.60
CA THR A 283 30.86 8.79 -16.37
C THR A 283 29.92 9.50 -17.32
N LEU A 284 29.38 10.64 -16.87
CA LEU A 284 28.83 11.67 -17.72
C LEU A 284 29.96 12.08 -18.66
N ARG A 285 30.10 11.35 -19.76
CA ARG A 285 30.89 11.81 -20.90
C ARG A 285 30.25 13.15 -21.25
N SER A 286 30.98 14.23 -20.98
CA SER A 286 30.55 15.59 -21.27
C SER A 286 30.07 15.61 -22.72
N VAL A 287 28.78 15.86 -22.93
CA VAL A 287 28.14 15.93 -24.26
C VAL A 287 28.62 17.18 -25.03
N GLY A 288 29.75 17.77 -24.65
CA GLY A 288 30.24 19.04 -25.14
C GLY A 288 31.75 19.09 -25.41
N GLU A 289 32.49 17.97 -25.38
CA GLU A 289 33.83 18.00 -25.97
C GLU A 289 33.68 18.01 -27.50
N PRO A 290 34.02 19.12 -28.19
CA PRO A 290 34.07 19.14 -29.63
C PRO A 290 35.05 18.05 -30.08
N ARG A 291 34.65 17.24 -31.06
CA ARG A 291 35.57 16.29 -31.69
C ARG A 291 36.78 17.09 -32.18
N PRO A 292 38.00 16.83 -31.67
CA PRO A 292 39.18 17.47 -32.22
C PRO A 292 39.37 16.96 -33.65
N GLY A 293 39.21 17.86 -34.62
CA GLY A 293 39.55 17.64 -36.03
C GLY A 293 38.59 16.75 -36.81
N ALA A 294 37.63 17.36 -37.48
CA ALA A 294 37.08 16.87 -38.75
C ALA A 294 36.96 18.06 -39.70
#